data_AF-A0AAQ3P2J8-F1
#
_entry.id   AF-A0AAQ3P2J8-F1
#
_cell.length_a   1.000
_cell.length_b   1.000
_cell.length_c   1.000
_cell.angle_alpha   90.00
_cell.angle_beta   90.00
_cell.angle_gamma   90.00
#
_symmetry.space_group_name_H-M   'P 1'
#
loop_
_entity.id
_entity.type
_entity.pdbx_description
1 polymer ?
#
loop_
_entity_poly.entity_id
_entity_poly.type
_entity_poly.pdbx_seq_one_letter_code
_entity_poly.pdbx_strand_id
1 'polypeptide(L)'
;MAATPADVRENPNSYMFVMDMPGMKLWKIKVQVEDHLLTVNGERKREEKEGTEYLKMERRMGKFMRKFPLPHNSNAIADVMSALYQDGVFTVTVKKLPPPEPKKPKLIEIEVKID
;
A
#
# COMPACT_ATOMS: atom_id res chain seq x y z
N MET A 1 12.56 15.17 -3.44
CA MET A 1 11.78 14.27 -2.56
C MET A 1 12.67 13.13 -2.09
N ALA A 2 12.63 12.75 -0.80
CA ALA A 2 13.31 11.54 -0.35
C ALA A 2 12.66 10.36 -1.07
N ALA A 3 13.39 9.73 -2.00
CA ALA A 3 12.91 8.51 -2.62
C ALA A 3 12.90 7.45 -1.52
N THR A 4 11.72 6.98 -1.15
CA THR A 4 11.53 5.78 -0.35
C THR A 4 11.35 4.66 -1.38
N PRO A 5 12.41 3.88 -1.66
CA PRO A 5 12.34 2.79 -2.62
C PRO A 5 11.23 1.82 -2.25
N ALA A 6 10.57 1.27 -3.25
CA ALA A 6 9.50 0.33 -3.03
C ALA A 6 9.39 -0.67 -4.17
N ASP A 7 9.14 -1.93 -3.81
CA ASP A 7 8.77 -2.99 -4.73
C ASP A 7 7.29 -3.34 -4.55
N VAL A 8 6.66 -3.70 -5.65
CA VAL A 8 5.29 -4.24 -5.66
C VAL A 8 5.35 -5.61 -6.31
N ARG A 9 4.91 -6.64 -5.58
CA ARG A 9 4.89 -8.01 -6.08
C ARG A 9 3.51 -8.62 -5.95
N GLU A 10 3.16 -9.41 -6.95
CA GLU A 10 1.97 -10.24 -6.95
C GLU A 10 2.33 -11.66 -6.50
N ASN A 11 1.55 -12.15 -5.55
CA ASN A 11 1.55 -13.54 -5.11
C ASN A 11 0.23 -14.21 -5.57
N PRO A 12 0.10 -15.54 -5.46
CA PRO A 12 -1.13 -16.24 -5.84
C PRO A 12 -2.40 -15.64 -5.22
N ASN A 13 -2.36 -15.29 -3.94
CA ASN A 13 -3.54 -14.84 -3.17
C ASN A 13 -3.45 -13.40 -2.64
N SER A 14 -2.38 -12.66 -2.97
CA SER A 14 -2.16 -11.32 -2.42
C SER A 14 -1.26 -10.45 -3.29
N TYR A 15 -1.31 -9.15 -3.02
CA TYR A 15 -0.35 -8.15 -3.47
C TYR A 15 0.48 -7.70 -2.27
N MET A 16 1.79 -7.57 -2.43
CA MET A 16 2.68 -7.07 -1.38
C MET A 16 3.40 -5.79 -1.85
N PHE A 17 3.37 -4.78 -0.99
CA PHE A 17 4.04 -3.49 -1.19
C PHE A 17 5.15 -3.38 -0.14
N VAL A 18 6.39 -3.45 -0.60
CA VAL A 18 7.58 -3.53 0.26
C VAL A 18 8.35 -2.22 0.13
N MET A 19 8.63 -1.53 1.22
CA MET A 19 9.26 -0.20 1.22
C MET A 19 10.41 -0.13 2.21
N ASP A 20 11.52 0.46 1.78
CA ASP A 20 12.67 0.71 2.65
C ASP A 20 12.44 1.95 3.50
N MET A 21 12.19 1.74 4.80
CA MET A 21 11.96 2.79 5.78
C MET A 21 12.91 2.74 6.99
N PRO A 22 14.23 2.52 6.81
CA PRO A 22 15.14 2.33 7.94
C PRO A 22 15.15 3.52 8.90
N GLY A 23 15.23 3.19 10.19
CA GLY A 23 15.30 4.16 11.29
C GLY A 23 13.99 4.90 11.56
N MET A 24 12.86 4.45 10.99
CA MET A 24 11.55 5.01 11.30
C MET A 24 10.88 4.31 12.48
N LYS A 25 10.18 5.11 13.29
CA LYS A 25 9.26 4.63 14.33
C LYS A 25 7.91 4.31 13.68
N LEU A 26 7.29 3.16 13.99
CA LEU A 26 6.02 2.74 13.36
C LEU A 26 4.93 3.81 13.42
N TRP A 27 4.77 4.49 14.57
CA TRP A 27 3.73 5.52 14.75
C TRP A 27 3.94 6.78 13.89
N LYS A 28 5.08 6.90 13.19
CA LYS A 28 5.35 7.96 12.21
C LYS A 28 5.01 7.53 10.77
N ILE A 29 4.61 6.28 10.56
CA ILE A 29 4.17 5.74 9.28
C ILE A 29 2.64 5.72 9.30
N LYS A 30 2.02 6.37 8.31
CA LYS A 30 0.56 6.38 8.11
C LYS A 30 0.24 5.62 6.84
N VAL A 31 -0.72 4.69 6.94
CA VAL A 31 -1.25 3.91 5.83
C VAL A 31 -2.73 4.20 5.70
N GLN A 32 -3.17 4.49 4.47
CA GLN A 32 -4.55 4.81 4.15
C GLN A 32 -4.91 4.19 2.81
N VAL A 33 -6.19 3.87 2.63
CA VAL A 33 -6.74 3.39 1.38
C VAL A 33 -8.02 4.17 1.11
N GLU A 34 -8.06 4.81 -0.04
CA GLU A 34 -9.18 5.63 -0.51
C GLU A 34 -9.25 5.44 -2.04
N ASP A 35 -10.42 5.24 -2.61
CA ASP A 35 -10.63 5.09 -4.06
C ASP A 35 -9.65 4.12 -4.76
N HIS A 36 -9.46 2.92 -4.20
CA HIS A 36 -8.49 1.91 -4.68
C HIS A 36 -7.03 2.40 -4.73
N LEU A 37 -6.68 3.42 -3.95
CA LEU A 37 -5.34 3.98 -3.86
C LEU A 37 -4.75 3.74 -2.48
N LEU A 38 -3.79 2.83 -2.38
CA LEU A 38 -3.00 2.65 -1.17
C LEU A 38 -1.98 3.79 -1.06
N THR A 39 -2.12 4.59 0.00
CA THR A 39 -1.20 5.69 0.31
C THR A 39 -0.42 5.39 1.58
N VAL A 40 0.91 5.40 1.48
CA VAL A 40 1.82 5.26 2.60
C VAL A 40 2.67 6.53 2.72
N ASN A 41 2.56 7.21 3.85
CA ASN A 41 3.24 8.48 4.08
C ASN A 41 3.88 8.54 5.47
N GLY A 42 4.87 9.42 5.59
CA GLY A 42 5.57 9.65 6.84
C GLY A 42 6.64 10.71 6.68
N GLU A 43 7.41 10.90 7.75
CA GLU A 43 8.48 11.89 7.79
C GLU A 43 9.71 11.32 8.48
N ARG A 44 10.84 11.30 7.76
CA ARG A 44 12.13 10.97 8.34
C ARG A 44 12.76 12.27 8.85
N LYS A 45 12.78 12.41 10.17
CA LYS A 45 13.47 13.53 10.84
C LYS A 45 14.87 13.12 11.26
N ARG A 46 15.77 14.09 11.23
CA ARG A 46 17.07 13.96 11.86
C ARG A 46 16.95 14.39 13.32
N GLU A 47 17.65 13.70 14.20
CA GLU A 47 17.89 14.20 15.54
C GLU A 47 19.03 15.21 15.46
N GLU A 48 18.72 16.47 15.72
CA GLU A 48 19.73 17.50 15.90
C GLU A 48 20.33 17.35 17.30
N LYS A 49 21.66 17.31 17.37
CA LYS A 49 22.40 17.28 18.63
C LYS A 49 23.25 18.53 18.70
N GLU A 50 23.08 19.31 19.76
CA GLU A 50 23.90 20.49 20.02
C GLU A 50 25.38 20.11 20.06
N GLY A 51 26.24 21.01 19.55
CA GLY A 51 27.68 20.78 19.48
C GLY A 51 28.13 19.72 18.46
N THR A 52 27.25 19.25 17.57
CA THR A 52 27.60 18.27 16.53
C THR A 52 27.82 18.94 15.17
N GLU A 53 29.01 18.79 14.61
CA GLU A 53 29.32 19.16 13.22
C GLU A 53 29.21 17.93 12.31
N TYR A 54 28.52 18.08 11.18
CA TYR A 54 28.37 16.99 10.20
C TYR A 54 29.49 17.05 9.17
N LEU A 55 30.40 16.08 9.20
CA LEU A 55 31.45 15.96 8.18
C LEU A 55 30.91 15.54 6.80
N LYS A 56 29.83 14.74 6.77
CA LYS A 56 29.17 14.30 5.54
C LYS A 56 27.71 13.93 5.80
N MET A 57 26.84 14.21 4.83
CA MET A 57 25.40 13.96 4.92
C MET A 57 24.85 13.29 3.66
N GLU A 58 24.64 11.99 3.71
CA GLU A 58 24.06 11.21 2.58
C GLU A 58 22.62 10.78 2.85
N ARG A 59 22.27 10.58 4.12
CA ARG A 59 20.94 10.14 4.52
C ARG A 59 19.91 11.22 4.17
N ARG A 60 18.99 10.88 3.26
CA ARG A 60 17.85 11.74 2.90
C ARG A 60 16.88 11.87 4.07
N MET A 61 16.50 13.10 4.39
CA MET A 61 15.51 13.46 5.40
C MET A 61 14.28 14.08 4.74
N GLY A 62 13.21 14.24 5.50
CA GLY A 62 11.99 14.93 5.10
C GLY A 62 10.79 14.00 4.92
N LYS A 63 9.71 14.57 4.39
CA LYS A 63 8.45 13.88 4.14
C LYS A 63 8.54 12.99 2.91
N PHE A 64 7.85 11.86 2.98
CA PHE A 64 7.63 10.98 1.83
C PHE A 64 6.15 10.62 1.73
N MET A 65 5.73 10.33 0.50
CA MET A 65 4.40 9.82 0.18
C MET A 65 4.55 8.87 -1.00
N ARG A 66 4.14 7.62 -0.80
CA ARG A 66 4.06 6.60 -1.83
C ARG A 66 2.59 6.30 -2.07
N LYS A 67 2.20 6.29 -3.34
CA LYS A 67 0.84 6.01 -3.79
C LYS A 67 0.89 4.82 -4.72
N PHE A 68 0.10 3.81 -4.43
CA PHE A 68 0.03 2.57 -5.20
C PHE A 68 -1.42 2.33 -5.61
N PRO A 69 -1.75 2.46 -6.91
CA PRO A 69 -3.01 2.00 -7.42
C PRO A 69 -3.15 0.50 -7.14
N LEU A 70 -4.26 0.11 -6.54
CA LEU A 70 -4.54 -1.29 -6.24
C LEU A 70 -5.21 -1.97 -7.45
N PRO A 71 -4.83 -3.21 -7.80
CA PRO A 71 -5.51 -3.97 -8.84
C PRO A 71 -7.01 -4.16 -8.53
N HIS A 72 -7.86 -4.27 -9.56
CA HIS A 72 -9.31 -4.38 -9.40
C HIS A 72 -9.79 -5.55 -8.54
N ASN A 73 -9.07 -6.67 -8.59
CA ASN A 73 -9.34 -7.87 -7.80
C ASN A 73 -8.68 -7.83 -6.40
N SER A 74 -8.28 -6.66 -5.91
CA SER A 74 -7.75 -6.50 -4.55
C SER A 74 -8.88 -6.21 -3.56
N ASN A 75 -8.75 -6.74 -2.35
CA ASN A 75 -9.65 -6.40 -1.26
C ASN A 75 -9.20 -5.07 -0.63
N ALA A 76 -9.75 -3.96 -1.12
CA ALA A 76 -9.38 -2.61 -0.73
C ALA A 76 -10.00 -2.12 0.60
N ILE A 77 -10.49 -3.04 1.45
CA ILE A 77 -11.00 -2.71 2.78
C ILE A 77 -9.81 -2.60 3.74
N ALA A 78 -9.64 -1.47 4.43
CA ALA A 78 -8.47 -1.22 5.27
C ALA A 78 -8.29 -2.29 6.38
N ASP A 79 -9.38 -2.68 7.04
CA ASP A 79 -9.36 -3.60 8.19
C ASP A 79 -8.92 -5.04 7.85
N VAL A 80 -8.94 -5.42 6.56
CA VAL A 80 -8.49 -6.76 6.13
C VAL A 80 -7.05 -6.78 5.61
N MET A 81 -6.41 -5.62 5.50
CA MET A 81 -5.00 -5.51 5.14
C MET A 81 -4.12 -5.76 6.35
N SER A 82 -2.93 -6.31 6.12
CA SER A 82 -1.93 -6.46 7.18
C SER A 82 -0.68 -5.66 6.85
N ALA A 83 -0.01 -5.17 7.89
CA ALA A 83 1.25 -4.47 7.79
C ALA A 83 2.29 -5.08 8.73
N LEU A 84 3.53 -5.18 8.25
CA LEU A 84 4.68 -5.63 9.03
C LEU A 84 5.82 -4.62 8.88
N TYR A 85 6.49 -4.32 9.98
CA TYR A 85 7.73 -3.55 9.95
C TYR A 85 8.83 -4.34 10.64
N GLN A 86 9.83 -4.73 9.86
CA GLN A 86 10.92 -5.57 10.33
C GLN A 86 12.22 -5.10 9.69
N ASP A 87 13.27 -4.94 10.50
CA ASP A 87 14.63 -4.62 10.06
C ASP A 87 14.74 -3.40 9.13
N GLY A 88 13.87 -2.40 9.34
CA GLY A 88 13.82 -1.18 8.53
C GLY A 88 13.00 -1.29 7.25
N VAL A 89 12.33 -2.42 7.00
CA VAL A 89 11.48 -2.66 5.83
C VAL A 89 10.02 -2.68 6.25
N PHE A 90 9.20 -1.84 5.62
CA PHE A 90 7.75 -1.78 5.83
C PHE A 90 7.03 -2.52 4.70
N THR A 91 6.20 -3.50 5.07
CA THR A 91 5.47 -4.33 4.12
C THR A 91 3.97 -4.20 4.36
N VAL A 92 3.20 -3.85 3.33
CA VAL A 92 1.73 -3.92 3.33
C VAL A 92 1.29 -5.10 2.47
N THR A 93 0.40 -5.94 2.99
CA THR A 93 -0.17 -7.08 2.26
C THR A 93 -1.67 -6.85 2.05
N VAL A 94 -2.08 -6.91 0.79
CA VAL A 94 -3.48 -6.78 0.36
C VAL A 94 -3.92 -8.10 -0.23
N LYS A 95 -4.94 -8.74 0.35
CA LYS A 95 -5.48 -10.00 -0.17
C LYS A 95 -6.21 -9.76 -1.49
N LYS A 96 -6.18 -10.74 -2.39
CA LYS A 96 -7.07 -10.77 -3.54
C LYS A 96 -8.50 -11.05 -3.08
N LEU A 97 -9.48 -10.50 -3.79
CA LEU A 97 -10.87 -10.89 -3.67
C LEU A 97 -11.01 -12.36 -4.09
N PRO A 98 -11.94 -13.12 -3.49
CA PRO A 98 -12.27 -14.44 -3.99
C PRO A 98 -12.70 -14.35 -5.46
N PRO A 99 -12.43 -15.40 -6.26
CA PRO A 99 -12.92 -15.44 -7.63
C PRO A 99 -14.44 -15.25 -7.63
N PRO A 100 -14.99 -14.51 -8.61
CA PRO A 100 -16.43 -14.32 -8.69
C PRO A 100 -17.12 -15.68 -8.75
N GLU A 101 -18.25 -15.81 -8.05
CA GLU A 101 -19.06 -17.01 -8.15
C GLU A 101 -19.45 -17.25 -9.63
N PRO A 102 -19.49 -18.51 -10.09
CA PRO A 102 -19.93 -18.82 -11.44
C PRO A 102 -21.33 -18.23 -11.64
N LYS A 103 -21.47 -17.30 -12.60
CA LYS A 103 -22.78 -16.71 -12.90
C LYS A 103 -23.71 -17.83 -13.35
N LYS A 104 -24.75 -18.11 -12.56
CA LYS A 104 -25.86 -18.96 -13.01
C LYS A 104 -26.48 -18.31 -14.25
N PRO A 105 -26.78 -19.07 -15.31
CA PRO A 105 -27.40 -18.51 -16.51
C PRO A 105 -28.71 -17.81 -16.13
N LYS A 106 -28.87 -16.55 -16.52
CA LYS A 106 -30.15 -15.84 -16.40
C LYS A 106 -31.03 -16.26 -17.58
N LEU A 107 -32.16 -16.88 -17.30
CA LEU A 107 -33.23 -17.05 -18.28
C LEU A 107 -33.77 -15.65 -18.62
N ILE A 108 -33.82 -15.34 -19.91
CA ILE A 108 -34.48 -14.14 -20.42
C ILE A 108 -35.84 -14.60 -20.92
N GLU A 109 -36.91 -14.09 -20.30
CA GLU A 109 -38.27 -14.30 -20.79
C GLU A 109 -38.50 -13.41 -22.00
N ILE A 110 -39.00 -14.00 -23.09
CA ILE A 110 -39.33 -13.29 -24.32
C ILE A 110 -40.81 -12.97 -24.27
N GLU A 111 -41.16 -11.67 -24.18
CA GLU A 111 -42.53 -11.22 -24.39
C GLU A 111 -42.80 -11.11 -25.90
N VAL A 112 -43.74 -11.93 -26.39
CA VAL A 112 -44.28 -11.80 -27.74
C VAL A 112 -45.51 -10.89 -27.68
N LYS A 113 -45.41 -9.69 -28.27
CA LYS A 113 -46.59 -8.87 -28.56
C LYS A 113 -47.19 -9.34 -29.88
N ILE A 114 -48.46 -9.70 -29.86
CA ILE A 114 -49.25 -10.01 -31.05
C ILE A 114 -50.19 -8.82 -31.25
N ASP A 115 -50.10 -8.19 -32.42
CA ASP A 115 -50.95 -7.07 -32.88
C ASP A 115 -52.39 -7.53 -33.21
#